data_AF-A0A7Y3HT63-F1
#
_entry.id   AF-A0A7Y3HT63-F1
#
_cell.length_a   1.000
_cell.length_b   1.000
_cell.length_c   1.000
_cell.angle_alpha   90.00
_cell.angle_beta   90.00
_cell.angle_gamma   90.00
#
_symmetry.space_group_name_H-M   'P 1'
#
loop_
_entity.id
_entity.type
_entity.pdbx_description
1 polymer ?
#
loop_
_entity_poly.entity_id
_entity_poly.type
_entity_poly.pdbx_seq_one_letter_code
_entity_poly.pdbx_strand_id
1 'polypeptide(L)' 'METMRELLSQIVALTNKIKAKYPELYQFLDESPLTLPTKTHPTIDLESMKEYRDSLIEMLVNYSKTHRTNTI' A
#
# COMPACT_ATOMS: atom_id res chain seq x y z
N MET A 1 18.47 -0.18 10.97
CA MET A 1 18.04 0.96 10.16
C MET A 1 17.18 0.38 9.05
N GLU A 2 15.89 0.74 8.99
CA GLU A 2 15.05 0.28 7.88
C GLU A 2 15.55 0.94 6.58
N THR A 3 15.90 0.12 5.61
CA THR A 3 16.45 0.58 4.34
C THR A 3 15.30 0.84 3.34
N MET A 4 15.50 1.74 2.38
CA MET A 4 14.57 1.97 1.24
C MET A 4 14.06 0.65 0.63
N ARG A 5 14.95 -0.34 0.47
CA ARG A 5 14.61 -1.68 -0.03
C ARG A 5 13.64 -2.44 0.86
N GLU A 6 13.77 -2.33 2.18
CA GLU A 6 12.86 -3.00 3.12
C GLU A 6 11.47 -2.36 3.07
N LEU A 7 11.39 -1.03 3.02
CA LEU A 7 10.12 -0.32 2.84
C LEU A 7 9.46 -0.72 1.53
N LEU A 8 10.20 -0.74 0.43
CA LEU A 8 9.70 -1.19 -0.87
C LEU A 8 9.17 -2.63 -0.79
N SER A 9 9.94 -3.53 -0.17
CA SER A 9 9.54 -4.93 -0.03
C SER A 9 8.28 -5.07 0.81
N GLN A 10 8.13 -4.29 1.88
CA GLN A 10 6.92 -4.28 2.71
C GLN A 10 5.71 -3.75 1.94
N ILE A 11 5.88 -2.66 1.21
CA ILE A 11 4.83 -2.07 0.35
C ILE A 11 4.38 -3.12 -0.66
N VAL A 12 5.31 -3.71 -1.43
CA VAL A 12 5.00 -4.73 -2.44
C VAL A 12 4.32 -5.96 -1.83
N ALA A 13 4.74 -6.40 -0.65
CA ALA A 13 4.09 -7.50 0.06
C ALA A 13 2.66 -7.14 0.47
N LEU A 14 2.43 -5.93 0.99
CA LEU A 14 1.11 -5.40 1.33
C LEU A 14 0.21 -5.32 0.09
N THR A 15 0.68 -4.73 -1.01
CA THR A 15 -0.12 -4.61 -2.23
C THR A 15 -0.44 -5.97 -2.84
N ASN A 16 0.50 -6.92 -2.85
CA ASN A 16 0.22 -8.29 -3.30
C ASN A 16 -0.80 -8.99 -2.41
N LYS A 17 -0.72 -8.79 -1.08
CA LYS A 17 -1.70 -9.34 -0.15
C LYS A 17 -3.08 -8.74 -0.37
N ILE A 18 -3.17 -7.43 -0.63
CA ILE A 18 -4.41 -6.74 -0.99
C ILE A 18 -4.95 -7.30 -2.31
N LYS A 19 -4.14 -7.41 -3.36
CA LYS A 19 -4.53 -8.02 -4.64
C LYS A 19 -5.08 -9.44 -4.48
N ALA A 20 -4.44 -10.27 -3.65
CA ALA A 20 -4.81 -11.67 -3.47
C ALA A 20 -6.01 -11.88 -2.54
N LYS A 21 -6.16 -11.08 -1.48
CA LYS A 21 -7.20 -11.26 -0.46
C LYS A 21 -8.36 -10.27 -0.54
N TYR A 22 -8.10 -9.08 -1.08
CA TYR A 22 -9.02 -7.95 -1.14
C TYR A 22 -8.96 -7.32 -2.56
N PRO A 23 -9.28 -8.07 -3.61
CA PRO A 23 -9.21 -7.57 -5.00
C PRO A 23 -10.09 -6.33 -5.22
N GLU A 24 -11.16 -6.18 -4.43
CA GLU A 24 -11.99 -4.97 -4.39
C GLU A 24 -11.20 -3.73 -3.95
N LEU A 25 -10.42 -3.81 -2.87
CA LEU A 25 -9.52 -2.73 -2.45
C LEU A 25 -8.43 -2.47 -3.50
N TYR A 26 -7.92 -3.53 -4.12
CA TYR A 26 -6.92 -3.42 -5.18
C TYR A 26 -7.46 -2.69 -6.42
N GLN A 27 -8.75 -2.80 -6.71
CA GLN A 27 -9.40 -2.05 -7.78
C GLN A 27 -9.45 -0.54 -7.47
N PHE A 28 -9.61 -0.15 -6.20
CA PHE A 28 -9.57 1.26 -5.78
C PHE A 28 -8.16 1.84 -5.70
N LEU A 29 -7.13 0.98 -5.75
CA LEU A 29 -5.73 1.37 -5.79
C LEU A 29 -5.27 1.82 -7.20
N ASP A 30 -6.22 1.98 -8.15
CA ASP A 30 -6.13 2.53 -9.52
C ASP A 30 -4.72 2.57 -10.10
N GLU A 31 -4.44 1.70 -11.08
CA GLU A 31 -3.18 1.34 -11.78
C GLU A 31 -2.15 2.46 -12.00
N SER A 32 -1.77 3.17 -10.95
CA SER A 32 -0.96 4.35 -11.02
C SER A 32 0.48 3.90 -10.88
N PRO A 33 1.30 4.02 -11.94
CA PRO A 33 2.73 3.75 -11.88
C PRO A 33 3.51 4.70 -10.93
N LEU A 34 2.81 5.55 -10.18
CA LEU A 34 3.32 6.53 -9.21
C LEU A 34 3.92 5.91 -7.93
N THR A 35 3.72 4.62 -7.67
CA THR A 35 4.05 4.02 -6.36
C THR A 35 5.32 3.18 -6.36
N LEU A 36 5.95 3.01 -7.52
CA LEU A 36 7.27 2.39 -7.67
C LEU A 36 8.23 3.44 -8.24
N PRO A 37 9.48 3.51 -7.75
CA PRO A 37 10.51 4.38 -8.33
C PRO A 37 10.78 3.91 -9.76
N THR A 38 10.05 4.46 -10.70
CA THR A 38 10.38 4.41 -12.11
C THR A 38 11.45 5.46 -12.36
N LYS A 39 12.28 5.27 -13.39
CA LYS A 39 13.39 6.17 -13.77
C LYS A 39 13.01 7.67 -13.87
N THR A 40 11.72 7.98 -13.87
CA THR A 40 11.11 9.31 -14.00
C THR A 40 10.84 10.04 -12.68
N HIS A 41 10.85 9.36 -11.51
CA HIS A 41 10.72 9.99 -10.18
C HIS A 41 11.96 9.70 -9.32
N PRO A 42 13.09 10.42 -9.54
CA PRO A 42 14.35 10.17 -8.84
C PRO A 42 14.32 10.49 -7.34
N THR A 43 13.32 11.23 -6.85
CA THR A 43 13.15 11.61 -5.44
C THR A 43 11.91 10.94 -4.84
N ILE A 44 11.88 9.60 -4.82
CA ILE A 44 11.05 8.94 -3.81
C ILE A 44 11.84 9.04 -2.52
N ASP A 45 11.49 10.02 -1.68
CA ASP A 45 12.09 10.13 -0.36
C ASP A 45 11.61 8.97 0.52
N LEU A 46 12.45 8.59 1.48
CA LEU A 46 12.14 7.51 2.42
C LEU A 46 10.89 7.84 3.24
N GLU A 47 10.63 9.14 3.46
CA GLU A 47 9.40 9.64 4.05
C GLU A 47 8.18 9.35 3.18
N SER A 48 8.21 9.67 1.88
CA SER A 48 7.08 9.42 0.97
C SER A 48 6.75 7.92 0.84
N MET A 49 7.75 7.04 0.93
CA MET A 49 7.49 5.59 0.99
C MET A 49 6.81 5.17 2.28
N LYS A 50 7.23 5.75 3.41
CA LYS A 50 6.61 5.48 4.70
C LYS A 50 5.17 5.96 4.71
N GLU A 51 4.90 7.16 4.22
CA GLU A 51 3.55 7.69 4.08
C GLU A 51 2.67 6.81 3.19
N TYR A 52 3.21 6.33 2.06
CA TYR A 52 2.47 5.41 1.20
C TYR A 52 2.18 4.07 1.89
N ARG A 53 3.16 3.50 2.59
CA ARG A 53 2.96 2.28 3.40
C ARG A 53 1.89 2.50 4.46
N ASP A 54 1.91 3.65 5.13
CA ASP A 54 0.97 3.97 6.20
C ASP A 54 -0.45 4.11 5.65
N SER A 55 -0.63 4.83 4.52
CA SER A 55 -1.90 4.90 3.80
C SER A 55 -2.46 3.51 3.42
N LEU A 56 -1.61 2.59 2.96
CA LEU A 56 -2.04 1.22 2.66
C LEU A 56 -2.51 0.46 3.91
N ILE A 57 -1.83 0.68 5.05
CA ILE A 57 -2.21 0.08 6.34
C ILE A 57 -3.52 0.69 6.83
N GLU A 58 -3.66 2.01 6.79
CA GLU A 58 -4.89 2.71 7.17
C GLU A 58 -6.08 2.26 6.32
N MET A 59 -5.89 2.09 5.01
CA MET A 59 -6.92 1.56 4.12
C MET A 59 -7.36 0.15 4.55
N LEU A 60 -6.41 -0.75 4.84
CA LEU A 60 -6.70 -2.10 5.34
C LEU A 60 -7.38 -2.10 6.72
N VAL A 61 -6.98 -1.20 7.62
CA VAL A 61 -7.57 -1.06 8.94
C VAL A 61 -9.00 -0.54 8.83
N ASN A 62 -9.22 0.49 8.01
CA ASN A 62 -10.54 1.06 7.77
C ASN A 62 -11.46 0.05 7.10
N TYR A 63 -10.94 -0.69 6.12
CA TYR A 63 -11.67 -1.80 5.50
C TYR A 63 -11.99 -2.91 6.52
N SER A 64 -11.04 -3.33 7.35
CA SER A 64 -11.31 -4.33 8.39
C SER A 64 -12.34 -3.85 9.42
N LYS A 65 -12.35 -2.56 9.76
CA LYS A 65 -13.35 -1.96 10.65
C LYS A 65 -14.74 -1.96 10.00
N THR A 66 -14.85 -1.47 8.77
CA THR A 66 -16.12 -1.41 8.02
C THR A 66 -16.67 -2.79 7.65
N HIS A 67 -15.81 -3.75 7.30
CA HIS A 67 -16.22 -5.14 7.06
C HIS A 67 -16.63 -5.87 8.35
N ARG A 68 -15.98 -5.62 9.49
CA ARG A 68 -16.41 -6.21 10.77
C ARG A 68 -17.74 -5.66 11.26
N THR A 69 -18.10 -4.44 10.89
CA THR A 69 -19.41 -3.85 11.23
C THR A 69 -20.57 -4.34 10.36
N ASN A 70 -20.31 -5.20 9.35
CA ASN A 70 -21.36 -5.76 8.48
C ASN A 70 -21.64 -7.26 8.71
N THR A 71 -21.17 -7.85 9.79
CA THR A 71 -21.72 -9.13 10.28
C THR A 71 -22.68 -8.82 11.42
N ILE A 72 -23.94 -8.61 11.01
CA ILE A 72 -25.15 -8.52 11.84
C ILE A 72 -25.39 -9.85 12.54
#